data_AF-A0A3D2WCF4-F1
#
_entry.id   AF-A0A3D2WCF4-F1
#
_cell.length_a   1.000
_cell.length_b   1.000
_cell.length_c   1.000
_cell.angle_alpha   90.00
_cell.angle_beta   90.00
_cell.angle_gamma   90.00
#
_symmetry.space_group_name_H-M   'P 1'
#
loop_
_entity.id
_entity.type
_entity.pdbx_description
1 polymer ?
#
loop_
_entity_poly.entity_id
_entity_poly.type
_entity_poly.pdbx_seq_one_letter_code
_entity_poly.pdbx_strand_id
1 'polypeptide(L)'
;MKNHKMQTGVVLMLTLFVAVPALIAQNPNNSRFGNGMRMPLSPVPTSGEPVAPFLEGWYANEDGTYTLSFGFFNLNSQQVLDIPIGPDNFIEPAEFNGKQPTHFTSRRARRDRGVFHVTVPASYADGQQRVTWTITANGKTLSIPARVGYSPLQLDYGPRAMGSLPPMASFSASGAEGQHIQGIWSEPRVATVGVPMEIDIWMREVSERASFDERNAN
;
A
#
# COMPACT_ATOMS: atom_id res chain seq x y z
N MET A 1 -56.42 53.12 -51.48
CA MET A 1 -55.26 52.20 -51.37
C MET A 1 -53.98 53.03 -51.21
N LYS A 2 -53.40 53.04 -50.00
CA LYS A 2 -52.08 53.64 -49.72
C LYS A 2 -51.29 52.63 -48.90
N ASN A 3 -50.41 51.88 -49.55
CA ASN A 3 -49.57 50.86 -48.94
C ASN A 3 -48.40 51.52 -48.20
N HIS A 4 -48.31 51.33 -46.89
CA HIS A 4 -47.12 51.69 -46.11
C HIS A 4 -46.21 50.47 -46.04
N LYS A 5 -45.01 50.59 -46.62
CA LYS A 5 -43.91 49.62 -46.47
C LYS A 5 -43.24 49.88 -45.12
N MET A 6 -43.31 48.91 -44.21
CA MET A 6 -42.56 48.91 -42.96
C MET A 6 -41.20 48.24 -43.22
N GLN A 7 -40.10 48.99 -43.12
CA GLN A 7 -38.76 48.44 -43.21
C GLN A 7 -38.34 47.86 -41.86
N THR A 8 -38.11 46.55 -41.82
CA THR A 8 -37.54 45.84 -40.67
C THR A 8 -36.04 45.99 -40.69
N GLY A 9 -35.47 46.76 -39.77
CA GLY A 9 -34.04 46.79 -39.50
C GLY A 9 -33.61 45.49 -38.80
N VAL A 10 -32.67 44.75 -39.39
CA VAL A 10 -32.04 43.59 -38.75
C VAL A 10 -30.88 44.10 -37.92
N VAL A 11 -30.99 43.95 -36.60
CA VAL A 11 -29.92 44.17 -35.63
C VAL A 11 -28.95 42.99 -35.72
N LEU A 12 -27.71 43.27 -36.08
CA LEU A 12 -26.62 42.28 -36.09
C LEU A 12 -26.23 41.97 -34.63
N MET A 13 -26.66 40.81 -34.12
CA MET A 13 -26.31 40.37 -32.77
C MET A 13 -24.92 39.71 -32.78
N LEU A 14 -23.94 40.46 -32.30
CA LEU A 14 -22.57 40.03 -32.04
C LEU A 14 -22.57 38.94 -30.96
N THR A 15 -22.24 37.69 -31.31
CA THR A 15 -21.99 36.63 -30.31
C THR A 15 -20.50 36.57 -29.98
N LEU A 16 -20.19 37.04 -28.77
CA LEU A 16 -18.86 37.01 -28.16
C LEU A 16 -18.48 35.56 -27.81
N PHE A 17 -17.46 35.00 -28.48
CA PHE A 17 -16.78 33.79 -28.03
C PHE A 17 -15.91 34.11 -26.80
N VAL A 18 -16.49 34.10 -25.60
CA VAL A 18 -15.71 34.23 -24.35
C VAL A 18 -16.24 33.24 -23.31
N ALA A 19 -15.89 31.97 -23.44
CA ALA A 19 -16.02 30.98 -22.35
C ALA A 19 -15.24 29.69 -22.64
N VAL A 20 -13.94 29.78 -22.96
CA VAL A 20 -13.09 28.57 -23.11
C VAL A 20 -12.11 28.34 -21.93
N PRO A 21 -11.66 29.32 -21.12
CA PRO A 21 -10.73 29.01 -20.03
C PRO A 21 -11.36 28.22 -18.88
N ALA A 22 -12.67 28.37 -18.65
CA ALA A 22 -13.35 27.73 -17.50
C ALA A 22 -13.57 26.22 -17.69
N LEU A 23 -13.64 25.72 -18.93
CA LEU A 23 -13.95 24.32 -19.20
C LEU A 23 -12.75 23.40 -18.93
N ILE A 24 -11.52 23.89 -19.14
CA ILE A 24 -10.29 23.12 -18.85
C ILE A 24 -10.01 23.06 -17.34
N ALA A 25 -10.42 24.08 -16.59
CA ALA A 25 -10.30 24.11 -15.13
C ALA A 25 -11.28 23.16 -14.41
N GLN A 26 -12.34 22.71 -15.10
CA GLN A 26 -13.36 21.81 -14.53
C GLN A 26 -13.26 20.36 -15.05
N ASN A 27 -12.24 20.00 -15.84
CA ASN A 27 -12.05 18.61 -16.24
C ASN A 27 -11.61 17.80 -15.00
N PRO A 28 -12.45 16.89 -14.44
CA PRO A 28 -12.09 16.12 -13.26
C PRO A 28 -10.87 15.21 -13.49
N ASN A 29 -10.53 14.95 -14.76
CA ASN A 29 -9.34 14.20 -15.15
C ASN A 29 -8.05 15.03 -15.11
N ASN A 30 -8.15 16.35 -14.99
CA ASN A 30 -7.00 17.24 -14.88
C ASN A 30 -6.71 17.53 -13.40
N SER A 31 -6.34 16.50 -12.64
CA SER A 31 -6.09 16.59 -11.19
C SER A 31 -4.69 17.12 -10.82
N ARG A 32 -3.95 17.66 -11.80
CA ARG A 32 -2.54 18.05 -11.64
C ARG A 32 -2.31 19.46 -12.19
N PHE A 33 -1.45 20.21 -11.52
CA PHE A 33 -0.87 21.44 -12.05
C PHE A 33 -0.01 21.11 -13.28
N GLY A 34 0.32 22.11 -14.10
CA GLY A 34 1.20 21.94 -15.27
C GLY A 34 2.61 21.44 -14.95
N ASN A 35 3.02 21.46 -13.68
CA ASN A 35 4.28 20.88 -13.18
C ASN A 35 4.13 19.41 -12.72
N GLY A 36 2.97 18.77 -12.93
CA GLY A 36 2.70 17.39 -12.54
C GLY A 36 2.34 17.17 -11.06
N MET A 37 2.42 18.21 -10.22
CA MET A 37 1.99 18.14 -8.82
C MET A 37 0.46 18.06 -8.75
N ARG A 38 -0.07 17.26 -7.84
CA ARG A 38 -1.52 17.20 -7.65
C ARG A 38 -2.06 18.50 -7.09
N MET A 39 -3.20 18.93 -7.62
CA MET A 39 -3.95 20.01 -7.00
C MET A 39 -4.50 19.56 -5.65
N PRO A 40 -4.42 20.41 -4.60
CA PRO A 40 -5.06 20.13 -3.32
C PRO A 40 -6.54 19.79 -3.51
N LEU A 41 -7.05 18.83 -2.73
CA LEU A 41 -8.45 18.36 -2.75
C LEU A 41 -8.94 17.75 -4.07
N SER A 42 -8.08 17.53 -5.07
CA SER A 42 -8.50 16.81 -6.27
C SER A 42 -8.92 15.37 -5.94
N PRO A 43 -9.91 14.83 -6.65
CA PRO A 43 -10.30 13.43 -6.50
C PRO A 43 -9.10 12.48 -6.64
N VAL A 44 -9.14 11.38 -5.90
CA VAL A 44 -8.15 10.31 -6.04
C VAL A 44 -8.36 9.61 -7.38
N PRO A 45 -7.37 9.60 -8.29
CA PRO A 45 -7.48 8.99 -9.60
C PRO A 45 -7.71 7.51 -9.50
N THR A 46 -8.48 7.03 -10.46
CA THR A 46 -8.87 5.63 -10.56
C THR A 46 -7.71 4.76 -11.02
N SER A 47 -6.81 5.28 -11.86
CA SER A 47 -5.68 4.56 -12.48
C SER A 47 -4.53 5.49 -12.87
N GLY A 48 -3.40 4.92 -13.31
CA GLY A 48 -2.26 5.65 -13.89
C GLY A 48 -1.30 6.27 -12.87
N GLU A 49 -1.47 5.96 -11.58
CA GLU A 49 -0.62 6.39 -10.48
C GLU A 49 0.36 5.28 -10.06
N PRO A 50 1.50 5.64 -9.44
CA PRO A 50 2.45 4.63 -9.01
C PRO A 50 1.97 3.85 -7.79
N VAL A 51 2.66 2.76 -7.49
CA VAL A 51 2.61 2.09 -6.19
C VAL A 51 3.86 2.52 -5.42
N ALA A 52 3.66 3.11 -4.25
CA ALA A 52 4.75 3.56 -3.40
C ALA A 52 5.08 2.46 -2.37
N PRO A 53 6.31 1.92 -2.36
CA PRO A 53 6.75 1.08 -1.26
C PRO A 53 6.93 1.93 0.01
N PHE A 54 6.75 1.33 1.17
CA PHE A 54 6.75 2.01 2.46
C PHE A 54 7.48 1.20 3.52
N LEU A 55 8.26 1.86 4.37
CA LEU A 55 8.85 1.27 5.57
C LEU A 55 7.90 1.51 6.73
N GLU A 56 7.38 0.45 7.34
CA GLU A 56 6.55 0.56 8.54
C GLU A 56 7.42 0.78 9.78
N GLY A 57 8.58 0.14 9.83
CA GLY A 57 9.55 0.27 10.91
C GLY A 57 10.47 -0.93 11.02
N TRP A 58 11.22 -0.99 12.11
CA TRP A 58 12.16 -2.07 12.40
C TRP A 58 12.00 -2.59 13.83
N TYR A 59 12.22 -3.87 14.02
CA TYR A 59 12.17 -4.55 15.31
C TYR A 59 13.56 -5.06 15.69
N ALA A 60 13.90 -5.00 16.97
CA ALA A 60 15.00 -5.78 17.52
C ALA A 60 14.46 -7.16 17.94
N ASN A 61 15.12 -8.23 17.50
CA ASN A 61 14.77 -9.60 17.86
C ASN A 61 15.65 -10.07 19.04
N GLU A 62 15.17 -11.05 19.80
CA GLU A 62 15.86 -11.56 21.00
C GLU A 62 17.20 -12.23 20.69
N ASP A 63 17.34 -12.78 19.48
CA ASP A 63 18.56 -13.43 18.98
C ASP A 63 19.63 -12.43 18.47
N GLY A 64 19.38 -11.13 18.60
CA GLY A 64 20.27 -10.06 18.16
C GLY A 64 20.16 -9.71 16.66
N THR A 65 19.27 -10.36 15.92
CA THR A 65 18.91 -9.94 14.56
C THR A 65 17.90 -8.79 14.58
N TYR A 66 17.61 -8.22 13.40
CA TYR A 66 16.60 -7.17 13.26
C TYR A 66 15.61 -7.51 12.15
N THR A 67 14.35 -7.18 12.34
CA THR A 67 13.30 -7.38 11.33
C THR A 67 12.83 -6.03 10.78
N LEU A 68 12.94 -5.83 9.47
CA LEU A 68 12.44 -4.67 8.74
C LEU A 68 11.05 -4.99 8.17
N SER A 69 10.05 -4.18 8.47
CA SER A 69 8.66 -4.39 8.04
C SER A 69 8.27 -3.42 6.94
N PHE A 70 7.68 -3.95 5.86
CA PHE A 70 7.33 -3.18 4.67
C PHE A 70 5.82 -3.16 4.41
N GLY A 71 5.36 -2.02 3.91
CA GLY A 71 4.01 -1.76 3.46
C GLY A 71 4.03 -1.19 2.05
N PHE A 72 2.88 -1.01 1.42
CA PHE A 72 2.79 -0.22 0.19
C PHE A 72 1.56 0.68 0.21
N PHE A 73 1.60 1.70 -0.66
CA PHE A 73 0.46 2.55 -0.97
C PHE A 73 0.18 2.49 -2.47
N ASN A 74 -0.97 1.91 -2.86
CA ASN A 74 -1.43 1.97 -4.24
C ASN A 74 -2.17 3.30 -4.45
N LEU A 75 -1.56 4.25 -5.15
CA LEU A 75 -2.14 5.60 -5.29
C LEU A 75 -3.39 5.65 -6.18
N ASN A 76 -3.73 4.52 -6.81
CA ASN A 76 -4.93 4.34 -7.63
C ASN A 76 -6.13 3.92 -6.77
N SER A 77 -7.29 4.54 -6.97
CA SER A 77 -8.52 4.21 -6.24
C SER A 77 -9.30 3.02 -6.80
N GLN A 78 -8.94 2.52 -7.99
CA GLN A 78 -9.60 1.35 -8.59
C GLN A 78 -8.61 0.38 -9.23
N GLN A 79 -7.53 0.87 -9.86
CA GLN A 79 -6.56 0.02 -10.56
C GLN A 79 -5.83 -0.89 -9.58
N VAL A 80 -6.00 -2.19 -9.79
CA VAL A 80 -5.18 -3.26 -9.22
C VAL A 80 -4.02 -3.51 -10.17
N LEU A 81 -2.82 -3.78 -9.63
CA LEU A 81 -1.62 -4.03 -10.43
C LEU A 81 -1.01 -5.38 -10.05
N ASP A 82 -0.67 -6.16 -11.06
CA ASP A 82 0.15 -7.37 -10.93
C ASP A 82 1.56 -7.05 -11.47
N ILE A 83 2.55 -6.99 -10.57
CA ILE A 83 3.93 -6.66 -10.90
C ILE A 83 4.81 -7.82 -10.41
N PRO A 84 5.21 -8.74 -11.30
CA PRO A 84 5.99 -9.91 -10.92
C PRO A 84 7.37 -9.49 -10.40
N ILE A 85 7.99 -10.34 -9.60
CA ILE A 85 9.37 -10.14 -9.16
C ILE A 85 10.28 -10.07 -10.39
N GLY A 86 11.06 -9.00 -10.48
CA GLY A 86 11.87 -8.70 -11.67
C GLY A 86 12.32 -7.24 -11.72
N PRO A 87 12.68 -6.72 -12.91
CA PRO A 87 13.19 -5.35 -13.07
C PRO A 87 12.27 -4.24 -12.53
N ASP A 88 10.97 -4.50 -12.48
CA ASP A 88 9.96 -3.55 -12.00
C ASP A 88 9.51 -3.81 -10.55
N ASN A 89 10.00 -4.85 -9.88
CA ASN A 89 9.68 -5.17 -8.49
C ASN A 89 10.79 -6.04 -7.87
N PHE A 90 11.75 -5.40 -7.19
CA PHE A 90 12.91 -6.08 -6.64
C PHE A 90 13.37 -5.46 -5.32
N ILE A 91 14.08 -6.27 -4.54
CA ILE A 91 14.72 -5.89 -3.28
C ILE A 91 16.23 -6.01 -3.45
N GLU A 92 16.94 -5.03 -2.91
CA GLU A 92 18.40 -5.05 -2.75
C GLU A 92 18.78 -4.98 -1.28
N PRO A 93 19.79 -5.74 -0.81
CA PRO A 93 20.55 -6.76 -1.53
C PRO A 93 19.71 -7.94 -2.07
N ALA A 94 20.19 -8.57 -3.15
CA ALA A 94 19.45 -9.61 -3.87
C ALA A 94 19.15 -10.86 -3.02
N GLU A 95 19.92 -11.11 -1.95
CA GLU A 95 19.68 -12.20 -1.01
C GLU A 95 18.35 -12.08 -0.25
N PHE A 96 17.80 -10.86 -0.15
CA PHE A 96 16.50 -10.60 0.49
C PHE A 96 15.34 -10.56 -0.52
N ASN A 97 15.62 -10.70 -1.81
CA ASN A 97 14.63 -10.65 -2.87
C ASN A 97 13.86 -11.98 -2.97
N GLY A 98 12.52 -11.93 -3.04
CA GLY A 98 11.71 -13.14 -3.27
C GLY A 98 10.39 -13.20 -2.49
N LYS A 99 10.24 -12.43 -1.41
CA LYS A 99 9.06 -12.47 -0.53
C LYS A 99 8.13 -11.26 -0.67
N GLN A 100 8.50 -10.27 -1.48
CA GLN A 100 7.66 -9.11 -1.72
C GLN A 100 6.37 -9.48 -2.47
N PRO A 101 5.28 -8.72 -2.28
CA PRO A 101 4.04 -8.95 -3.00
C PRO A 101 4.23 -8.69 -4.50
N THR A 102 3.50 -9.47 -5.30
CA THR A 102 3.36 -9.27 -6.74
C THR A 102 1.97 -8.78 -7.14
N HIS A 103 1.03 -8.69 -6.20
CA HIS A 103 -0.34 -8.26 -6.42
C HIS A 103 -0.68 -7.07 -5.51
N PHE A 104 -0.95 -5.92 -6.11
CA PHE A 104 -1.14 -4.65 -5.43
C PHE A 104 -2.61 -4.22 -5.53
N THR A 105 -3.37 -4.54 -4.48
CA THR A 105 -4.81 -4.26 -4.43
C THR A 105 -5.11 -2.76 -4.36
N SER A 106 -6.33 -2.38 -4.73
CA SER A 106 -6.86 -1.04 -4.50
C SER A 106 -7.98 -1.11 -3.46
N ARG A 107 -7.59 -1.07 -2.18
CA ARG A 107 -8.51 -1.06 -1.02
C ARG A 107 -8.96 0.36 -0.69
N ARG A 108 -10.03 0.51 0.12
CA ARG A 108 -10.54 1.83 0.55
C ARG A 108 -9.46 2.75 1.13
N ALA A 109 -8.60 2.20 2.00
CA ALA A 109 -7.48 2.94 2.60
C ALA A 109 -6.25 3.03 1.68
N ARG A 110 -6.21 2.25 0.60
CA ARG A 110 -5.13 2.16 -0.41
C ARG A 110 -3.73 1.86 0.14
N ARG A 111 -3.65 1.57 1.43
CA ARG A 111 -2.42 1.27 2.16
C ARG A 111 -2.55 -0.11 2.78
N ASP A 112 -1.64 -1.00 2.41
CA ASP A 112 -1.47 -2.29 3.04
C ASP A 112 -0.17 -2.25 3.86
N ARG A 113 -0.26 -2.70 5.11
CA ARG A 113 0.81 -2.60 6.12
C ARG A 113 1.35 -3.98 6.39
N GLY A 114 2.66 -4.08 6.62
CA GLY A 114 3.28 -5.34 7.01
C GLY A 114 3.02 -6.46 6.00
N VAL A 115 3.11 -6.15 4.71
CA VAL A 115 2.83 -7.09 3.63
C VAL A 115 3.94 -8.12 3.47
N PHE A 116 5.16 -7.79 3.88
CA PHE A 116 6.27 -8.71 4.06
C PHE A 116 7.28 -8.08 5.02
N HIS A 117 8.29 -8.87 5.40
CA HIS A 117 9.40 -8.44 6.22
C HIS A 117 10.72 -8.99 5.67
N VAL A 118 11.82 -8.37 6.10
CA VAL A 118 13.18 -8.86 5.88
C VAL A 118 13.90 -8.91 7.22
N THR A 119 14.43 -10.07 7.59
CA THR A 119 15.29 -10.21 8.76
C THR A 119 16.74 -10.05 8.34
N VAL A 120 17.45 -9.12 8.98
CA VAL A 120 18.86 -8.80 8.74
C VAL A 120 19.71 -9.19 9.95
N PRO A 121 20.97 -9.60 9.75
CA PRO A 121 21.84 -10.02 10.84
C PRO A 121 22.26 -8.85 11.73
N ALA A 122 22.85 -9.18 12.89
CA ALA A 122 23.35 -8.21 13.87
C ALA A 122 24.33 -7.17 13.29
N SER A 123 25.00 -7.46 12.17
CA SER A 123 25.91 -6.51 11.51
C SER A 123 25.21 -5.22 11.03
N TYR A 124 23.90 -5.25 10.83
CA TYR A 124 23.10 -4.08 10.42
C TYR A 124 22.86 -3.08 11.57
N ALA A 125 23.26 -3.39 12.80
CA ALA A 125 22.99 -2.58 13.99
C ALA A 125 23.53 -1.14 13.90
N ASP A 126 24.58 -0.90 13.13
CA ASP A 126 25.20 0.42 12.96
C ASP A 126 24.40 1.39 12.07
N GLY A 127 23.32 0.90 11.45
CA GLY A 127 22.42 1.66 10.58
C GLY A 127 23.04 2.15 9.27
N GLN A 128 24.23 1.67 8.90
CA GLN A 128 24.88 2.03 7.64
C GLN A 128 24.35 1.19 6.47
N GLN A 129 24.11 -0.09 6.73
CA GLN A 129 23.56 -1.02 5.75
C GLN A 129 22.05 -0.79 5.55
N ARG A 130 21.56 -1.09 4.36
CA ARG A 130 20.17 -0.85 3.95
C ARG A 130 19.59 -2.04 3.19
N VAL A 131 18.29 -2.20 3.31
CA VAL A 131 17.48 -3.02 2.41
C VAL A 131 16.55 -2.08 1.65
N THR A 132 16.62 -2.08 0.33
CA THR A 132 15.85 -1.18 -0.53
C THR A 132 14.83 -1.99 -1.32
N TRP A 133 13.56 -1.62 -1.23
CA TRP A 133 12.52 -2.18 -2.09
C TRP A 133 12.14 -1.16 -3.17
N THR A 134 12.18 -1.59 -4.42
CA THR A 134 11.90 -0.77 -5.61
C THR A 134 10.71 -1.33 -6.38
N ILE A 135 9.80 -0.44 -6.78
CA ILE A 135 8.62 -0.76 -7.58
C ILE A 135 8.53 0.23 -8.75
N THR A 136 8.37 -0.28 -9.96
CA THR A 136 7.99 0.49 -11.15
C THR A 136 6.54 0.17 -11.50
N ALA A 137 5.68 1.18 -11.48
CA ALA A 137 4.28 1.05 -11.86
C ALA A 137 3.84 2.25 -12.70
N ASN A 138 3.10 2.01 -13.78
CA ASN A 138 2.59 3.06 -14.68
C ASN A 138 3.71 4.04 -15.13
N GLY A 139 4.88 3.51 -15.49
CA GLY A 139 6.04 4.28 -15.97
C GLY A 139 6.75 5.12 -14.91
N LYS A 140 6.46 4.90 -13.62
CA LYS A 140 7.09 5.61 -12.51
C LYS A 140 7.73 4.62 -11.55
N THR A 141 8.99 4.85 -11.23
CA THR A 141 9.77 4.05 -10.28
C THR A 141 9.84 4.76 -8.93
N LEU A 142 9.47 4.06 -7.87
CA LEU A 142 9.60 4.51 -6.48
C LEU A 142 10.36 3.46 -5.67
N SER A 143 11.21 3.90 -4.75
CA SER A 143 12.02 3.03 -3.91
C SER A 143 12.03 3.52 -2.47
N ILE A 144 12.07 2.59 -1.51
CA ILE A 144 12.21 2.91 -0.08
C ILE A 144 13.43 2.17 0.50
N PRO A 145 14.46 2.89 0.98
CA PRO A 145 15.51 2.28 1.78
C PRO A 145 15.03 2.09 3.23
N ALA A 146 15.28 0.92 3.78
CA ALA A 146 15.07 0.58 5.18
C ALA A 146 16.40 0.28 5.88
N ARG A 147 16.51 0.73 7.13
CA ARG A 147 17.69 0.52 7.98
C ARG A 147 17.30 0.46 9.44
N VAL A 148 18.15 -0.19 10.22
CA VAL A 148 18.09 -0.21 11.69
C VAL A 148 18.58 1.14 12.25
N GLY A 149 18.15 1.48 13.47
CA GLY A 149 18.77 2.55 14.26
C GLY A 149 18.10 3.92 14.22
N TYR A 150 17.07 4.14 13.39
CA TYR A 150 16.25 5.35 13.52
C TYR A 150 15.16 5.13 14.56
N SER A 151 15.37 5.65 15.77
CA SER A 151 14.52 5.36 16.94
C SER A 151 13.02 5.65 16.75
N PRO A 152 12.57 6.68 16.01
CA PRO A 152 11.13 6.89 15.80
C PRO A 152 10.45 5.80 14.96
N LEU A 153 11.23 4.99 14.24
CA LEU A 153 10.75 3.85 13.46
C LEU A 153 11.00 2.50 14.15
N GLN A 154 11.51 2.51 15.39
CA GLN A 154 11.65 1.28 16.16
C GLN A 154 10.29 0.83 16.65
N LEU A 155 9.97 -0.43 16.38
CA LEU A 155 8.75 -1.11 16.78
C LEU A 155 9.09 -2.21 17.79
N ASP A 156 8.09 -2.62 18.55
CA ASP A 156 8.20 -3.62 19.61
C ASP A 156 7.13 -4.72 19.48
N TYR A 157 7.45 -5.90 19.98
CA TYR A 157 6.53 -7.03 20.07
C TYR A 157 5.71 -7.05 21.38
N GLY A 158 5.81 -5.98 22.17
CA GLY A 158 5.18 -5.91 23.48
C GLY A 158 3.65 -5.88 23.42
N PRO A 159 2.99 -6.25 24.53
CA PRO A 159 1.55 -6.15 24.63
C PRO A 159 1.06 -4.73 24.36
N ARG A 160 0.00 -4.63 23.55
CA ARG A 160 -0.72 -3.39 23.28
C ARG A 160 -1.78 -3.17 24.36
N ALA A 161 -2.62 -2.15 24.17
CA ALA A 161 -3.67 -1.82 25.13
C ALA A 161 -4.45 -3.07 25.58
N MET A 162 -4.72 -3.14 26.88
CA MET A 162 -5.43 -4.27 27.52
C MET A 162 -4.71 -5.62 27.37
N GLY A 163 -3.37 -5.61 27.31
CA GLY A 163 -2.55 -6.82 27.21
C GLY A 163 -2.61 -7.51 25.85
N SER A 164 -3.16 -6.85 24.83
CA SER A 164 -3.42 -7.47 23.52
C SER A 164 -2.12 -7.80 22.78
N LEU A 165 -1.98 -9.05 22.36
CA LEU A 165 -0.89 -9.54 21.55
C LEU A 165 -1.41 -10.09 20.22
N PRO A 166 -0.59 -10.07 19.14
CA PRO A 166 -0.91 -10.81 17.93
C PRO A 166 -1.11 -12.30 18.26
N PRO A 167 -2.12 -12.98 17.67
CA PRO A 167 -2.31 -14.40 17.90
C PRO A 167 -1.13 -15.20 17.34
N MET A 168 -0.95 -16.41 17.86
CA MET A 168 -0.07 -17.40 17.26
C MET A 168 -0.83 -18.16 16.17
N ALA A 169 -0.14 -18.52 15.09
CA ALA A 169 -0.71 -19.26 13.97
C ALA A 169 0.14 -20.47 13.60
N SER A 170 -0.49 -21.56 13.16
CA SER A 170 0.17 -22.77 12.65
C SER A 170 -0.59 -23.40 11.49
N PHE A 171 0.12 -24.15 10.66
CA PHE A 171 -0.45 -25.02 9.62
C PHE A 171 -0.73 -26.45 10.13
N SER A 172 -0.61 -26.71 11.43
CA SER A 172 -0.96 -27.99 12.06
C SER A 172 -1.38 -27.81 13.52
N ALA A 173 -2.08 -28.80 14.08
CA ALA A 173 -2.59 -28.71 15.46
C ALA A 173 -1.50 -28.73 16.56
N SER A 174 -0.31 -29.24 16.28
CA SER A 174 0.77 -29.43 17.28
C SER A 174 2.19 -29.16 16.73
N GLY A 175 2.30 -28.50 15.58
CA GLY A 175 3.57 -28.19 14.95
C GLY A 175 4.12 -26.81 15.33
N ALA A 176 5.08 -26.35 14.53
CA ALA A 176 5.65 -25.02 14.70
C ALA A 176 4.56 -23.95 14.65
N GLU A 177 4.70 -22.92 15.47
CA GLU A 177 3.84 -21.75 15.47
C GLU A 177 4.66 -20.52 15.06
N GLY A 178 3.98 -19.59 14.40
CA GLY A 178 4.51 -18.27 14.08
C GLY A 178 3.71 -17.18 14.76
N GLN A 179 4.35 -16.03 14.96
CA GLN A 179 3.73 -14.86 15.55
C GLN A 179 4.29 -13.59 14.89
N HIS A 180 3.66 -12.45 15.19
CA HIS A 180 4.09 -11.11 14.76
C HIS A 180 4.13 -10.97 13.23
N ILE A 181 5.03 -10.12 12.73
CA ILE A 181 5.18 -9.88 11.28
C ILE A 181 5.90 -11.05 10.58
N GLN A 182 6.69 -11.82 11.32
CA GLN A 182 7.38 -13.00 10.81
C GLN A 182 6.40 -14.10 10.40
N GLY A 183 5.34 -14.28 11.19
CA GLY A 183 4.32 -15.29 10.95
C GLY A 183 4.92 -16.69 10.87
N ILE A 184 4.29 -17.55 10.08
CA ILE A 184 4.76 -18.91 9.78
C ILE A 184 4.63 -19.18 8.29
N TRP A 185 5.55 -19.99 7.77
CA TRP A 185 5.55 -20.47 6.39
C TRP A 185 5.33 -21.99 6.38
N SER A 186 4.53 -22.46 5.45
CA SER A 186 4.45 -23.89 5.12
C SER A 186 5.35 -24.19 3.93
N GLU A 187 5.61 -25.48 3.71
CA GLU A 187 6.17 -25.94 2.44
C GLU A 187 5.24 -25.55 1.27
N PRO A 188 5.81 -25.25 0.08
CA PRO A 188 5.01 -24.94 -1.11
C PRO A 188 3.98 -26.02 -1.41
N ARG A 189 2.75 -25.60 -1.69
CA ARG A 189 1.65 -26.49 -2.12
C ARG A 189 1.34 -26.26 -3.59
N VAL A 190 1.00 -27.33 -4.30
CA VAL A 190 0.61 -27.27 -5.71
C VAL A 190 -0.91 -27.23 -5.81
N ALA A 191 -1.45 -26.23 -6.51
CA ALA A 191 -2.88 -26.08 -6.76
C ALA A 191 -3.18 -26.09 -8.27
N THR A 192 -4.42 -26.42 -8.63
CA THR A 192 -4.89 -26.37 -10.03
C THR A 192 -5.82 -25.17 -10.21
N VAL A 193 -5.63 -24.40 -11.29
CA VAL A 193 -6.48 -23.23 -11.57
C VAL A 193 -7.94 -23.64 -11.69
N GLY A 194 -8.82 -22.97 -10.94
CA GLY A 194 -10.26 -23.25 -10.91
C GLY A 194 -10.67 -24.41 -9.99
N VAL A 195 -9.72 -25.09 -9.35
CA VAL A 195 -9.99 -26.15 -8.37
C VAL A 195 -9.72 -25.62 -6.97
N PRO A 196 -10.71 -25.59 -6.06
CA PRO A 196 -10.49 -25.20 -4.68
C PRO A 196 -9.44 -26.08 -4.00
N MET A 197 -8.54 -25.46 -3.22
CA MET A 197 -7.58 -26.14 -2.36
C MET A 197 -7.85 -25.69 -0.92
N GLU A 198 -8.08 -26.65 -0.02
CA GLU A 198 -8.29 -26.35 1.39
C GLU A 198 -6.96 -26.04 2.10
N ILE A 199 -7.01 -25.06 3.01
CA ILE A 199 -5.89 -24.64 3.85
C ILE A 199 -6.41 -24.54 5.28
N ASP A 200 -5.94 -25.45 6.13
CA ASP A 200 -6.21 -25.40 7.56
C ASP A 200 -5.19 -24.52 8.28
N ILE A 201 -5.69 -23.65 9.14
CA ILE A 201 -4.89 -22.75 9.98
C ILE A 201 -5.39 -22.87 11.42
N TRP A 202 -4.48 -23.22 12.32
CA TRP A 202 -4.72 -23.19 13.75
C TRP A 202 -4.30 -21.82 14.28
N MET A 203 -5.13 -21.25 15.15
CA MET A 203 -4.85 -19.95 15.78
C MET A 203 -5.02 -20.07 17.29
N ARG A 204 -4.11 -19.43 18.02
CA ARG A 204 -4.13 -19.39 19.48
C ARG A 204 -4.00 -17.95 19.96
N GLU A 205 -4.99 -17.52 20.75
CA GLU A 205 -4.94 -16.25 21.47
C GLU A 205 -4.01 -16.41 22.68
N VAL A 206 -3.09 -15.45 22.85
CA VAL A 206 -2.03 -15.48 23.88
C VAL A 206 -1.98 -14.20 24.71
N SER A 207 -2.90 -13.27 24.49
CA SER A 207 -3.04 -12.06 25.30
C SER A 207 -3.37 -12.42 26.75
N GLU A 208 -2.62 -11.84 27.70
CA GLU A 208 -2.98 -11.85 29.13
C GLU A 208 -3.77 -10.57 29.44
N ARG A 209 -5.03 -10.71 29.84
CA ARG A 209 -5.93 -9.58 30.11
C ARG A 209 -6.30 -9.53 31.58
N ALA A 210 -6.52 -8.33 32.12
CA ALA A 210 -7.05 -8.19 33.47
C ALA A 210 -8.45 -8.80 33.54
N SER A 211 -8.87 -9.26 34.73
CA SER A 211 -10.18 -9.89 34.90
C SER A 211 -11.37 -8.98 34.59
N PHE A 212 -11.17 -7.65 34.62
CA PHE A 212 -12.19 -6.68 34.26
C PHE A 212 -12.21 -6.33 32.76
N ASP A 213 -11.23 -6.83 32.00
CA ASP A 213 -11.09 -6.63 30.56
C ASP A 213 -11.73 -7.81 29.81
N GLU A 214 -13.02 -8.01 30.03
CA GLU A 214 -13.77 -9.04 29.31
C GLU A 214 -13.80 -8.73 27.80
N ARG A 215 -13.73 -9.78 26.98
CA ARG A 215 -13.99 -9.65 25.55
C ARG A 215 -15.40 -9.09 25.40
N ASN A 216 -15.57 -8.01 24.62
CA ASN A 216 -16.86 -7.75 23.98
C ASN A 216 -17.14 -8.95 23.06
N ALA A 217 -17.78 -9.99 23.59
CA ALA A 217 -18.20 -11.15 22.86
C ALA A 217 -19.43 -10.75 22.05
N ASN A 218 -19.21 -10.28 20.82
CA ASN A 218 -20.23 -10.14 19.79
C ASN A 218 -19.81 -10.97 18.58
#